data_AF-A0A4S0RZV0-F1
#
_entry.id   AF-A0A4S0RZV0-F1
#
_cell.length_a   1.000
_cell.length_b   1.000
_cell.length_c   1.000
_cell.angle_alpha   90.00
_cell.angle_beta   90.00
_cell.angle_gamma   90.00
#
_symmetry.space_group_name_H-M   'P 1'
#
loop_
_entity.id
_entity.type
_entity.pdbx_description
1 polymer ?
#
loop_
_entity_poly.entity_id
_entity_poly.type
_entity_poly.pdbx_seq_one_letter_code
_entity_poly.pdbx_strand_id
1 'polypeptide(L)'
;MRKALHHAIWPWLVALAATPMPVLAKNAPAFELKLDIDRDGKSDRAVVQQEAGGPADLYIYLDSEKPGPSRQADFVRKGLTEDRVIDLESKDKGSLSVTSCFGCGASKSTEETLTIVHRQGKFLVGGYSRNWDWNQQTSSGVETTLGECDINYLTGKGTVSKDLEAGKPIKGKFKPVPLKDWSSEMRPRACDF
;
A
#
# COMPACT_ATOMS: atom_id res chain seq x y z
N MET A 1 35.63 51.00 64.81
CA MET A 1 35.39 51.74 63.55
C MET A 1 35.23 50.74 62.41
N ARG A 2 34.33 51.07 61.47
CA ARG A 2 34.04 50.42 60.17
C ARG A 2 33.18 49.13 60.18
N LYS A 3 31.91 49.32 59.80
CA LYS A 3 30.98 48.31 59.31
C LYS A 3 31.43 47.87 57.90
N ALA A 4 31.40 46.57 57.62
CA ALA A 4 31.46 46.02 56.26
C ALA A 4 30.07 45.45 55.92
N LEU A 5 29.44 45.98 54.87
CA LEU A 5 28.21 45.45 54.29
C LEU A 5 28.55 44.19 53.48
N HIS A 6 27.88 43.08 53.77
CA HIS A 6 27.87 41.91 52.89
C HIS A 6 26.71 42.02 51.91
N HIS A 7 27.00 42.15 50.62
CA HIS A 7 26.02 42.01 49.54
C HIS A 7 25.75 40.52 49.30
N ALA A 8 24.53 40.08 49.56
CA ALA A 8 24.04 38.76 49.17
C ALA A 8 23.60 38.81 47.71
N ILE A 9 24.28 38.06 46.84
CA ILE A 9 23.88 37.85 45.44
C ILE A 9 22.99 36.62 45.41
N TRP A 10 21.72 36.81 45.05
CA TRP A 10 20.73 35.75 44.93
C TRP A 10 20.73 35.26 43.47
N PRO A 11 21.10 34.01 43.16
CA PRO A 11 21.10 33.55 41.78
C PRO A 11 19.67 33.19 41.37
N TRP A 12 19.17 33.83 40.31
CA TRP A 12 17.95 33.41 39.63
C TRP A 12 18.19 32.08 38.90
N LEU A 13 17.50 31.03 39.35
CA LEU A 13 17.36 29.78 38.62
C LEU A 13 16.35 30.00 37.48
N VAL A 14 16.85 30.08 36.25
CA VAL A 14 16.01 30.01 35.04
C VAL A 14 15.70 28.53 34.79
N ALA A 15 14.47 28.11 35.06
CA ALA A 15 13.99 26.77 34.72
C ALA A 15 13.64 26.73 33.22
N LEU A 16 14.49 26.07 32.43
CA LEU A 16 14.24 25.78 31.02
C LEU A 16 13.21 24.64 30.94
N ALA A 17 11.95 24.97 30.64
CA ALA A 17 10.93 23.96 30.36
C ALA A 17 11.24 23.29 29.01
N ALA A 18 11.82 22.09 29.06
CA ALA A 18 11.98 21.25 27.87
C ALA A 18 10.59 20.74 27.46
N THR A 19 10.06 21.25 26.36
CA THR A 19 8.89 20.66 25.72
C THR A 19 9.31 19.33 25.08
N PRO A 20 8.63 18.21 25.38
CA PRO A 20 8.97 16.94 24.75
C PRO A 20 8.71 17.06 23.25
N MET A 21 9.77 16.95 22.45
CA MET A 21 9.60 16.82 21.00
C MET A 21 8.92 15.48 20.71
N PRO A 22 7.88 15.45 19.87
CA PRO A 22 7.27 14.20 19.46
C PRO A 22 8.34 13.36 18.75
N VAL A 23 8.65 12.20 19.33
CA VAL A 23 9.45 11.18 18.66
C VAL A 23 8.60 10.67 17.50
N LEU A 24 8.94 11.06 16.27
CA LEU A 24 8.43 10.36 15.09
C LEU A 24 8.89 8.90 15.22
N ALA A 25 7.94 7.97 15.36
CA ALA A 25 8.25 6.55 15.33
C ALA A 25 8.84 6.23 13.96
N LYS A 26 10.16 6.01 13.89
CA LYS A 26 10.89 5.74 12.63
C LYS A 26 10.39 4.52 11.84
N ASN A 27 9.47 3.73 12.42
CA ASN A 27 8.99 2.47 11.87
C ASN A 27 7.45 2.36 11.90
N ALA A 28 6.72 3.49 11.85
CA ALA A 28 5.27 3.41 11.71
C ALA A 28 4.90 2.76 10.35
N PRO A 29 3.83 1.94 10.29
CA PRO A 29 3.38 1.38 9.03
C PRO A 29 2.86 2.48 8.11
N ALA A 30 3.03 2.30 6.80
CA ALA A 30 2.45 3.19 5.81
C ALA A 30 0.92 3.05 5.78
N PHE A 31 0.43 1.81 5.86
CA PHE A 31 -0.98 1.48 5.99
C PHE A 31 -1.17 0.31 6.95
N GLU A 32 -2.27 0.31 7.68
CA GLU A 32 -2.70 -0.80 8.53
C GLU A 32 -4.22 -0.96 8.41
N LEU A 33 -4.68 -2.20 8.26
CA LEU A 33 -6.09 -2.52 8.11
C LEU A 33 -6.43 -3.79 8.91
N LYS A 34 -7.52 -3.73 9.66
CA LYS A 34 -8.16 -4.91 10.26
C LYS A 34 -9.24 -5.45 9.32
N LEU A 35 -9.27 -6.77 9.17
CA LEU A 35 -10.22 -7.49 8.31
C LEU A 35 -10.30 -8.96 8.74
N ASP A 36 -11.26 -9.71 8.23
CA ASP A 36 -11.31 -11.17 8.36
C ASP A 36 -10.99 -11.78 6.97
N ILE A 37 -9.69 -11.93 6.67
CA ILE A 37 -9.22 -12.30 5.33
C ILE A 37 -9.35 -13.81 5.09
N ASP A 38 -9.18 -14.61 6.15
CA ASP A 38 -9.28 -16.07 6.08
C ASP A 38 -10.70 -16.60 6.35
N ARG A 39 -11.59 -15.74 6.84
CA ARG A 39 -13.02 -16.00 7.08
C ARG A 39 -13.24 -16.98 8.22
N ASP A 40 -12.34 -16.98 9.21
CA ASP A 40 -12.47 -17.76 10.43
C ASP A 40 -13.36 -17.08 11.49
N GLY A 41 -13.80 -15.85 11.23
CA GLY A 41 -14.66 -15.06 12.12
C GLY A 41 -13.89 -14.24 13.16
N LYS A 42 -12.55 -14.30 13.16
CA LYS A 42 -11.69 -13.45 13.99
C LYS A 42 -11.14 -12.30 13.17
N SER A 43 -10.72 -11.24 13.88
CA SER A 43 -10.03 -10.13 13.22
C SER A 43 -8.60 -10.52 12.89
N ASP A 44 -8.24 -10.44 11.63
CA ASP A 44 -6.87 -10.41 11.12
C ASP A 44 -6.38 -8.97 10.96
N ARG A 45 -5.10 -8.83 10.62
CA ARG A 45 -4.46 -7.55 10.35
C ARG A 45 -3.53 -7.63 9.15
N ALA A 46 -3.70 -6.71 8.21
CA ALA A 46 -2.77 -6.43 7.12
C ALA A 46 -1.98 -5.15 7.43
N VAL A 47 -0.66 -5.21 7.24
CA VAL A 47 0.26 -4.09 7.45
C VAL A 47 1.11 -3.90 6.21
N VAL A 48 1.15 -2.66 5.70
CA VAL A 48 2.05 -2.25 4.63
C VAL A 48 3.19 -1.46 5.24
N GLN A 49 4.41 -1.94 5.05
CA GLN A 49 5.62 -1.17 5.34
C GLN A 49 6.25 -0.69 4.05
N GLN A 50 6.61 0.58 3.99
CA GLN A 50 7.20 1.16 2.80
C GLN A 50 8.14 2.30 3.16
N GLU A 51 9.35 2.26 2.61
CA GLU A 51 10.26 3.40 2.62
C GLU A 51 9.85 4.40 1.54
N ALA A 52 10.15 5.68 1.75
CA ALA A 52 9.79 6.72 0.78
C ALA A 52 10.35 6.42 -0.62
N GLY A 53 9.46 6.28 -1.61
CA GLY A 53 9.81 6.01 -3.00
C GLY A 53 10.28 4.59 -3.31
N GLY A 54 10.20 3.66 -2.34
CA GLY A 54 10.53 2.25 -2.53
C GLY A 54 9.30 1.37 -2.75
N PRO A 55 9.48 0.09 -3.12
CA PRO A 55 8.38 -0.87 -3.21
C PRO A 55 7.79 -1.17 -1.83
N ALA A 56 6.51 -1.56 -1.77
CA ALA A 56 5.84 -1.88 -0.52
C ALA A 56 6.06 -3.33 -0.09
N ASP A 57 6.19 -3.56 1.21
CA ASP A 57 6.15 -4.88 1.82
C ASP A 57 4.81 -5.10 2.52
N LEU A 58 4.17 -6.24 2.27
CA LEU A 58 2.93 -6.64 2.94
C LEU A 58 3.18 -7.71 3.98
N TYR A 59 2.63 -7.48 5.17
CA TYR A 59 2.63 -8.40 6.30
C TYR A 59 1.19 -8.72 6.67
N ILE A 60 0.88 -10.00 6.86
CA ILE A 60 -0.44 -10.46 7.29
C ILE A 60 -0.29 -11.21 8.62
N TYR A 61 -1.11 -10.84 9.59
CA TYR A 61 -1.23 -11.46 10.90
C TYR A 61 -2.64 -12.01 11.01
N LEU A 62 -2.78 -13.34 11.04
CA LEU A 62 -4.07 -13.99 11.23
C LEU A 62 -4.42 -13.99 12.72
N ASP A 63 -5.68 -13.91 13.14
CA ASP A 63 -6.04 -13.91 14.58
C ASP A 63 -5.26 -12.80 15.35
N SER A 64 -5.42 -11.55 14.89
CA SER A 64 -4.69 -10.36 15.36
C SER A 64 -5.00 -9.96 16.82
N GLU A 65 -6.02 -10.58 17.43
CA GLU A 65 -6.38 -10.43 18.84
C GLU A 65 -5.39 -11.08 19.81
N LYS A 66 -4.39 -11.81 19.31
CA LYS A 66 -3.24 -12.26 20.12
C LYS A 66 -2.09 -11.27 19.99
N PRO A 67 -2.01 -10.21 20.84
CA PRO A 67 -0.89 -9.30 20.85
C PRO A 67 0.35 -9.99 21.41
N GLY A 68 1.50 -9.68 20.83
CA GLY A 68 2.81 -10.07 21.35
C GLY A 68 3.88 -9.17 20.75
N PRO A 69 4.77 -8.56 21.55
CA PRO A 69 5.81 -7.67 21.05
C PRO A 69 6.81 -8.36 20.10
N SER A 70 6.81 -9.70 20.05
CA SER A 70 7.66 -10.54 19.20
C SER A 70 6.87 -11.33 18.15
N ARG A 71 5.56 -11.06 17.97
CA ARG A 71 4.74 -11.85 17.06
C ARG A 71 5.23 -11.68 15.62
N GLN A 72 5.66 -12.80 15.02
CA GLN A 72 5.98 -12.86 13.60
C GLN A 72 4.69 -12.82 12.78
N ALA A 73 4.76 -12.21 11.60
CA ALA A 73 3.67 -12.27 10.64
C ALA A 73 3.47 -13.71 10.16
N ASP A 74 2.22 -14.11 10.03
CA ASP A 74 1.83 -15.42 9.48
C ASP A 74 2.16 -15.49 7.98
N PHE A 75 2.21 -14.34 7.31
CA PHE A 75 2.67 -14.21 5.93
C PHE A 75 3.39 -12.88 5.68
N VAL A 76 4.45 -12.93 4.87
CA VAL A 76 5.19 -11.75 4.40
C VAL A 76 5.40 -11.83 2.90
N ARG A 77 5.02 -10.77 2.18
CA ARG A 77 5.42 -10.55 0.78
C ARG A 77 6.23 -9.27 0.68
N LYS A 78 7.52 -9.46 0.37
CA LYS A 78 8.45 -8.36 0.12
C LYS A 78 8.33 -7.85 -1.31
N GLY A 79 8.49 -6.55 -1.51
CA GLY A 79 8.40 -5.94 -2.84
C GLY A 79 7.13 -6.32 -3.59
N LEU A 80 5.98 -6.08 -2.95
CA LEU A 80 4.65 -6.36 -3.48
C LEU A 80 4.31 -5.47 -4.69
N THR A 81 4.73 -4.21 -4.65
CA THR A 81 4.37 -3.16 -5.63
C THR A 81 5.62 -2.57 -6.27
N GLU A 82 5.48 -1.98 -7.46
CA GLU A 82 6.55 -1.20 -8.11
C GLU A 82 6.76 0.17 -7.44
N ASP A 83 5.67 0.81 -6.99
CA ASP A 83 5.67 2.16 -6.45
C ASP A 83 4.88 2.24 -5.12
N ARG A 84 4.63 3.46 -4.65
CA ARG A 84 3.95 3.75 -3.38
C ARG A 84 2.55 3.15 -3.33
N VAL A 85 2.21 2.57 -2.18
CA VAL A 85 0.81 2.26 -1.88
C VAL A 85 0.09 3.56 -1.57
N ILE A 86 -1.12 3.72 -2.10
CA ILE A 86 -1.97 4.89 -1.88
C ILE A 86 -3.27 4.53 -1.15
N ASP A 87 -3.66 3.24 -1.17
CA ASP A 87 -4.87 2.79 -0.49
C ASP A 87 -4.78 1.31 -0.08
N LEU A 88 -5.46 0.97 1.02
CA LEU A 88 -5.57 -0.37 1.59
C LEU A 88 -7.00 -0.59 2.09
N GLU A 89 -7.73 -1.50 1.44
CA GLU A 89 -9.17 -1.66 1.68
C GLU A 89 -9.56 -3.13 1.92
N SER A 90 -10.51 -3.34 2.83
CA SER A 90 -11.20 -4.62 2.96
C SER A 90 -12.43 -4.59 2.06
N LYS A 91 -12.48 -5.49 1.09
CA LYS A 91 -13.63 -5.68 0.22
C LYS A 91 -14.54 -6.77 0.77
N ASP A 92 -15.74 -6.82 0.21
CA ASP A 92 -16.69 -7.89 0.47
C ASP A 92 -16.04 -9.26 0.39
N LYS A 93 -16.54 -10.19 1.20
CA LYS A 93 -16.10 -11.59 1.19
C LYS A 93 -14.66 -11.82 1.68
N GLY A 94 -14.10 -10.89 2.46
CA GLY A 94 -12.80 -11.09 3.13
C GLY A 94 -11.62 -11.01 2.16
N SER A 95 -11.71 -10.15 1.14
CA SER A 95 -10.57 -9.87 0.26
C SER A 95 -9.91 -8.55 0.63
N LEU A 96 -8.59 -8.50 0.45
CA LEU A 96 -7.77 -7.32 0.68
C LEU A 96 -7.43 -6.67 -0.66
N SER A 97 -7.77 -5.41 -0.84
CA SER A 97 -7.31 -4.60 -1.98
C SER A 97 -6.13 -3.74 -1.56
N VAL A 98 -5.04 -3.83 -2.32
CA VAL A 98 -3.85 -2.98 -2.18
C VAL A 98 -3.72 -2.16 -3.45
N THR A 99 -3.86 -0.84 -3.36
CA THR A 99 -3.73 0.05 -4.51
C THR A 99 -2.41 0.80 -4.44
N SER A 100 -1.59 0.70 -5.49
CA SER A 100 -0.36 1.46 -5.65
C SER A 100 -0.45 2.40 -6.83
N CYS A 101 0.31 3.49 -6.79
CA CYS A 101 0.31 4.47 -7.86
C CYS A 101 1.73 4.85 -8.28
N PHE A 102 2.03 4.56 -9.55
CA PHE A 102 3.21 5.07 -10.23
C PHE A 102 2.91 6.45 -10.81
N GLY A 103 3.81 7.41 -10.57
CA GLY A 103 3.71 8.74 -11.18
C GLY A 103 2.44 9.52 -10.80
N CYS A 104 1.83 9.25 -9.65
CA CYS A 104 0.67 10.00 -9.16
C CYS A 104 0.94 11.51 -9.15
N GLY A 105 0.14 12.27 -9.90
CA GLY A 105 0.30 13.72 -10.08
C GLY A 105 1.29 14.14 -11.18
N ALA A 106 1.89 13.18 -11.90
CA ALA A 106 2.73 13.43 -13.06
C ALA A 106 1.95 13.26 -14.38
N SER A 107 2.57 13.65 -15.49
CA SER A 107 1.97 13.49 -16.83
C SER A 107 1.87 12.04 -17.27
N LYS A 108 2.55 11.10 -16.61
CA LYS A 108 2.39 9.67 -16.82
C LYS A 108 2.10 9.02 -15.49
N SER A 109 0.84 8.76 -15.23
CA SER A 109 0.40 8.07 -14.02
C SER A 109 -0.19 6.71 -14.35
N THR A 110 -0.11 5.83 -13.37
CA THR A 110 -0.79 4.54 -13.39
C THR A 110 -1.16 4.16 -11.98
N GLU A 111 -2.41 3.75 -11.77
CA GLU A 111 -2.80 3.07 -10.55
C GLU A 111 -2.98 1.58 -10.81
N GLU A 112 -2.49 0.76 -9.89
CA GLU A 112 -2.63 -0.69 -9.89
C GLU A 112 -3.33 -1.13 -8.63
N THR A 113 -4.30 -2.04 -8.72
CA THR A 113 -4.91 -2.67 -7.55
C THR A 113 -4.70 -4.18 -7.57
N LEU A 114 -4.06 -4.70 -6.52
CA LEU A 114 -4.00 -6.13 -6.24
C LEU A 114 -5.16 -6.52 -5.34
N THR A 115 -5.99 -7.46 -5.78
CA THR A 115 -7.01 -8.08 -4.92
C THR A 115 -6.49 -9.42 -4.42
N ILE A 116 -6.21 -9.48 -3.12
CA ILE A 116 -5.69 -10.63 -2.41
C ILE A 116 -6.85 -11.37 -1.73
N VAL A 117 -6.87 -12.69 -1.87
CA VAL A 117 -7.84 -13.58 -1.23
C VAL A 117 -7.13 -14.69 -0.46
N HIS A 118 -7.77 -15.20 0.58
CA HIS A 118 -7.35 -16.44 1.22
C HIS A 118 -8.29 -17.59 0.82
N ARG A 119 -7.74 -18.65 0.25
CA ARG A 119 -8.49 -19.85 -0.14
C ARG A 119 -7.68 -21.10 0.14
N GLN A 120 -8.31 -22.09 0.78
CA GLN A 120 -7.69 -23.39 1.06
C GLN A 120 -6.35 -23.25 1.82
N GLY A 121 -6.28 -22.33 2.78
CA GLY A 121 -5.07 -22.08 3.58
C GLY A 121 -3.95 -21.35 2.84
N LYS A 122 -4.24 -20.69 1.71
CA LYS A 122 -3.25 -19.99 0.89
C LYS A 122 -3.70 -18.59 0.52
N PHE A 123 -2.78 -17.63 0.62
CA PHE A 123 -2.95 -16.30 0.03
C PHE A 123 -2.70 -16.34 -1.47
N LEU A 124 -3.63 -15.79 -2.23
CA LEU A 124 -3.61 -15.75 -3.69
C LEU A 124 -3.91 -14.32 -4.16
N VAL A 125 -3.30 -13.90 -5.27
CA VAL A 125 -3.80 -12.79 -6.07
C VAL A 125 -5.01 -13.29 -6.85
N GLY A 126 -6.19 -12.86 -6.41
CA GLY A 126 -7.49 -13.19 -6.98
C GLY A 126 -7.95 -12.20 -8.05
N GLY A 127 -7.43 -10.98 -8.03
CA GLY A 127 -7.69 -9.98 -9.06
C GLY A 127 -6.53 -9.01 -9.22
N TYR A 128 -6.46 -8.41 -10.39
CA TYR A 128 -5.51 -7.37 -10.75
C TYR A 128 -6.21 -6.36 -11.65
N SER A 129 -6.14 -5.08 -11.31
CA SER A 129 -6.53 -4.01 -12.20
C SER A 129 -5.42 -2.99 -12.36
N ARG A 130 -5.39 -2.32 -13.51
CA ARG A 130 -4.47 -1.22 -13.81
C ARG A 130 -5.20 -0.19 -14.64
N ASN A 131 -5.16 1.07 -14.22
CA ASN A 131 -5.61 2.20 -15.02
C ASN A 131 -4.40 3.06 -15.41
N TRP A 132 -4.50 3.82 -16.49
CA TRP A 132 -3.47 4.78 -16.87
C TRP A 132 -4.10 6.06 -17.42
N ASP A 133 -3.44 7.17 -17.14
CA ASP A 133 -3.74 8.49 -17.72
C ASP A 133 -2.41 9.16 -18.06
N TRP A 134 -2.10 9.17 -19.35
CA TRP A 134 -0.81 9.61 -19.88
C TRP A 134 -1.00 10.78 -20.82
N ASN A 135 -0.45 11.92 -20.42
CA ASN A 135 -0.43 13.16 -21.16
C ASN A 135 0.95 13.36 -21.81
N GLN A 136 0.95 13.54 -23.12
CA GLN A 136 2.12 13.86 -23.91
C GLN A 136 1.98 15.25 -24.54
N GLN A 137 2.94 16.13 -24.25
CA GLN A 137 3.03 17.41 -24.92
C GLN A 137 3.54 17.19 -26.36
N THR A 138 2.77 17.66 -27.33
CA THR A 138 3.14 17.69 -28.76
C THR A 138 3.23 19.13 -29.26
N SER A 139 3.69 19.32 -30.48
CA SER A 139 3.73 20.65 -31.12
C SER A 139 2.34 21.21 -31.42
N SER A 140 1.31 20.35 -31.50
CA SER A 140 -0.08 20.71 -31.78
C SER A 140 -0.97 20.77 -30.54
N GLY A 141 -0.48 20.40 -29.35
CA GLY A 141 -1.26 20.43 -28.11
C GLY A 141 -0.83 19.37 -27.10
N VAL A 142 -1.79 18.87 -26.31
CA VAL A 142 -1.60 17.72 -25.42
C VAL A 142 -2.38 16.55 -25.99
N GLU A 143 -1.70 15.43 -26.18
CA GLU A 143 -2.33 14.14 -26.51
C GLU A 143 -2.45 13.32 -25.24
N THR A 144 -3.65 12.80 -24.97
CA THR A 144 -3.94 11.97 -23.80
C THR A 144 -4.20 10.54 -24.26
N THR A 145 -3.51 9.59 -23.65
CA THR A 145 -3.83 8.16 -23.74
C THR A 145 -4.28 7.69 -22.38
N LEU A 146 -5.47 7.13 -22.30
CA LEU A 146 -6.01 6.59 -21.06
C LEU A 146 -6.59 5.20 -21.30
N GLY A 147 -6.89 4.48 -20.22
CA GLY A 147 -7.57 3.20 -20.31
C GLY A 147 -7.48 2.41 -19.02
N GLU A 148 -8.09 1.23 -19.04
CA GLU A 148 -8.12 0.32 -17.91
C GLU A 148 -7.95 -1.13 -18.36
N CYS A 149 -7.37 -1.93 -17.48
CA CYS A 149 -7.32 -3.37 -17.58
C CYS A 149 -7.83 -3.95 -16.26
N ASP A 150 -8.72 -4.93 -16.32
CA ASP A 150 -9.21 -5.67 -15.16
C ASP A 150 -9.09 -7.17 -15.43
N ILE A 151 -8.54 -7.89 -14.46
CA ILE A 151 -8.28 -9.33 -14.53
C ILE A 151 -8.84 -9.96 -13.27
N ASN A 152 -9.84 -10.80 -13.45
CA ASN A 152 -10.38 -11.63 -12.38
C ASN A 152 -9.80 -13.05 -12.49
N TYR A 153 -8.70 -13.29 -11.79
CA TYR A 153 -8.04 -14.60 -11.77
C TYR A 153 -8.92 -15.72 -11.21
N LEU A 154 -9.90 -15.40 -10.35
CA LEU A 154 -10.81 -16.40 -9.77
C LEU A 154 -11.81 -16.93 -10.79
N THR A 155 -12.23 -16.12 -11.76
CA THR A 155 -13.12 -16.51 -12.86
C THR A 155 -12.36 -16.85 -14.16
N GLY A 156 -11.09 -16.45 -14.23
CA GLY A 156 -10.23 -16.57 -15.40
C GLY A 156 -10.57 -15.59 -16.52
N LYS A 157 -11.42 -14.59 -16.25
CA LYS A 157 -11.85 -13.56 -17.21
C LYS A 157 -11.07 -12.26 -17.00
N GLY A 158 -11.03 -11.42 -18.03
CA GLY A 158 -10.53 -10.07 -17.92
C GLY A 158 -11.07 -9.19 -19.04
N THR A 159 -10.99 -7.88 -18.84
CA THR A 159 -11.40 -6.84 -19.78
C THR A 159 -10.31 -5.80 -19.93
N VAL A 160 -10.26 -5.18 -21.11
CA VAL A 160 -9.37 -4.05 -21.37
C VAL A 160 -10.10 -3.00 -22.18
N SER A 161 -9.96 -1.74 -21.78
CA SER A 161 -10.40 -0.58 -22.55
C SER A 161 -9.18 0.23 -22.97
N LYS A 162 -9.38 1.05 -24.00
CA LYS A 162 -8.44 2.08 -24.42
C LYS A 162 -9.25 3.32 -24.70
N ASP A 163 -8.70 4.46 -24.33
CA ASP A 163 -9.36 5.74 -24.42
C ASP A 163 -10.72 5.69 -23.70
N LEU A 164 -11.74 6.33 -24.27
CA LEU A 164 -13.10 6.34 -23.73
C LEU A 164 -13.97 5.19 -24.27
N GLU A 165 -13.37 4.17 -24.87
CA GLU A 165 -14.09 3.03 -25.44
C GLU A 165 -14.58 2.04 -24.38
N ALA A 166 -15.64 1.31 -24.71
CA ALA A 166 -16.13 0.24 -23.84
C ALA A 166 -15.10 -0.90 -23.70
N GLY A 167 -14.96 -1.42 -22.48
CA GLY A 167 -14.07 -2.55 -22.16
C GLY A 167 -14.39 -3.80 -22.99
N LYS A 168 -13.35 -4.39 -23.59
CA LYS A 168 -13.44 -5.60 -24.42
C LYS A 168 -12.86 -6.79 -23.67
N PRO A 169 -13.46 -7.99 -23.79
CA PRO A 169 -12.92 -9.20 -23.17
C PRO A 169 -11.51 -9.54 -23.68
N ILE A 170 -10.62 -9.92 -22.77
CA ILE A 170 -9.28 -10.41 -23.12
C ILE A 170 -9.36 -11.90 -23.42
N LYS A 171 -8.80 -12.33 -24.56
CA LYS A 171 -8.73 -13.75 -24.93
C LYS A 171 -7.72 -14.48 -24.04
N GLY A 172 -8.17 -15.56 -23.40
CA GLY A 172 -7.30 -16.40 -22.59
C GLY A 172 -8.03 -16.93 -21.35
N LYS A 173 -7.31 -17.68 -20.53
CA LYS A 173 -7.76 -18.07 -19.17
C LYS A 173 -6.69 -17.66 -18.18
N PHE A 174 -7.01 -16.67 -17.36
CA PHE A 174 -6.18 -16.27 -16.23
C PHE A 174 -6.34 -17.26 -15.08
N LYS A 175 -5.28 -17.45 -14.29
CA LYS A 175 -5.29 -18.35 -13.12
C LYS A 175 -4.80 -17.60 -11.88
N PRO A 176 -5.33 -17.91 -10.68
CA PRO A 176 -4.85 -17.30 -9.45
C PRO A 176 -3.35 -17.51 -9.29
N VAL A 177 -2.67 -16.44 -8.88
CA VAL A 177 -1.23 -16.48 -8.61
C VAL A 177 -1.03 -16.62 -7.09
N PRO A 178 -0.24 -17.57 -6.59
CA PRO A 178 0.11 -17.58 -5.18
C PRO A 178 0.75 -16.25 -4.78
N LEU A 179 0.27 -15.61 -3.72
CA LEU A 179 0.76 -14.28 -3.34
C LEU A 179 2.27 -14.28 -3.07
N LYS A 180 2.80 -15.38 -2.53
CA LYS A 180 4.25 -15.56 -2.32
C LYS A 180 5.06 -15.47 -3.61
N ASP A 181 4.46 -15.81 -4.75
CA ASP A 181 5.14 -15.87 -6.04
C ASP A 181 4.93 -14.58 -6.86
N TRP A 182 3.96 -13.74 -6.49
CA TRP A 182 3.63 -12.50 -7.21
C TRP A 182 4.83 -11.54 -7.33
N SER A 183 5.01 -10.97 -8.51
CA SER A 183 5.79 -9.75 -8.75
C SER A 183 5.08 -8.92 -9.81
N SER A 184 5.39 -7.63 -9.90
CA SER A 184 4.80 -6.76 -10.92
C SER A 184 5.18 -7.18 -12.35
N GLU A 185 6.29 -7.90 -12.54
CA GLU A 185 6.67 -8.52 -13.82
C GLU A 185 5.70 -9.64 -14.26
N MET A 186 4.90 -10.18 -13.34
CA MET A 186 3.85 -11.18 -13.64
C MET A 186 2.55 -10.53 -14.14
N ARG A 187 2.50 -9.20 -14.26
CA ARG A 187 1.38 -8.46 -14.83
C ARG A 187 0.97 -9.08 -16.17
N PRO A 188 -0.33 -9.31 -16.40
CA PRO A 188 -0.80 -9.80 -17.68
C PRO A 188 -0.41 -8.84 -18.80
N ARG A 189 0.14 -9.34 -19.91
CA ARG A 189 0.54 -8.52 -21.07
C ARG A 189 -0.58 -7.63 -21.61
N ALA A 190 -1.84 -8.04 -21.41
CA ALA A 190 -2.99 -7.24 -21.83
C ALA A 190 -3.20 -5.98 -20.96
N CYS A 191 -2.55 -5.90 -19.80
CA CYS A 191 -2.50 -4.74 -18.93
C CYS A 191 -1.14 -4.01 -19.01
N ASP A 192 -0.28 -4.40 -19.95
CA ASP A 192 1.03 -3.80 -20.17
C ASP A 192 0.88 -2.79 -21.30
N PHE A 193 0.73 -1.53 -20.92
CA PHE A 193 0.61 -0.37 -21.81
C PHE A 193 1.80 0.54 -21.57
#